data_AF-A0A3N5MNJ6-F1
#
_entry.id   AF-A0A3N5MNJ6-F1
#
_cell.length_a   1.000
_cell.length_b   1.000
_cell.length_c   1.000
_cell.angle_alpha   90.00
_cell.angle_beta   90.00
_cell.angle_gamma   90.00
#
_symmetry.space_group_name_H-M   'P 1'
#
loop_
_entity.id
_entity.type
_entity.pdbx_description
1 polymer ?
#
loop_
_entity_poly.entity_id
_entity_poly.type
_entity_poly.pdbx_seq_one_letter_code
_entity_poly.pdbx_strand_id
1 'polypeptide(L)'
;MKEETRWKLTLGAGLVVLSLALYATHYLLFHDLHHIMVFGLHELAFIPIEVLVVTLIIDELLATREKNQRMEKLNMVIGTFFSSTGTPLLALLVRADPCLDTLRQRLVVQTSWKKDDFLEMKKVMQEYSCSVDIDKIDLVAAREFCLKNEEFLLRLVENPMVFEHESFTDLILAFSHLTEELKARQNLSALPKDDRGHLAKDFRRVYSLLIPEWLRYMEYLQAHYPFLFHLAMRKNPFDASASVVIGKTE
;
A
#
# COMPACT_ATOMS: atom_id res chain seq x y z
N MET A 1 -12.88 28.56 -25.10
CA MET A 1 -12.06 28.65 -23.88
C MET A 1 -12.65 27.69 -22.86
N LYS A 2 -11.90 26.71 -22.35
CA LYS A 2 -12.42 25.69 -21.41
C LYS A 2 -13.06 26.39 -20.20
N GLU A 3 -14.19 25.86 -19.74
CA GLU A 3 -14.99 26.43 -18.64
C GLU A 3 -14.16 26.65 -17.36
N GLU A 4 -13.15 25.80 -17.14
CA GLU A 4 -12.15 25.91 -16.06
C GLU A 4 -11.27 27.17 -16.11
N THR A 5 -11.03 27.75 -17.29
CA THR A 5 -10.22 28.97 -17.42
C THR A 5 -11.06 30.22 -17.18
N ARG A 6 -12.36 30.16 -17.50
CA ARG A 6 -13.25 31.32 -17.45
C ARG A 6 -13.52 31.78 -16.02
N TRP A 7 -13.73 30.85 -15.08
CA TRP A 7 -13.98 31.21 -13.68
C TRP A 7 -12.76 31.84 -13.00
N LYS A 8 -11.55 31.35 -13.30
CA LYS A 8 -10.29 31.90 -12.79
C LYS A 8 -10.10 33.35 -13.22
N LEU A 9 -10.39 33.63 -14.50
CA LEU A 9 -10.30 34.98 -15.05
C LEU A 9 -11.34 35.93 -14.45
N THR A 10 -12.60 35.49 -14.29
CA THR A 10 -13.64 36.31 -13.66
C THR A 10 -13.35 36.60 -12.20
N LEU A 11 -12.84 35.60 -11.45
CA LEU A 11 -12.44 35.77 -10.06
C LEU A 11 -11.25 36.74 -9.94
N GLY A 12 -10.22 36.56 -10.77
CA GLY A 12 -9.06 37.44 -10.80
C GLY A 12 -9.44 38.89 -11.14
N ALA A 13 -10.28 39.10 -12.16
CA ALA A 13 -10.78 40.44 -12.50
C ALA A 13 -11.60 41.06 -11.35
N GLY A 14 -12.46 40.27 -10.70
CA GLY A 14 -13.23 40.71 -9.54
C GLY A 14 -12.35 41.16 -8.36
N LEU A 15 -11.29 40.41 -8.06
CA LEU A 15 -10.33 40.75 -7.00
C LEU A 15 -9.56 42.05 -7.31
N VAL A 16 -9.15 42.25 -8.57
CA VAL A 16 -8.48 43.50 -8.98
C VAL A 16 -9.41 44.70 -8.85
N VAL A 17 -10.66 44.58 -9.31
CA VAL A 17 -11.67 45.65 -9.17
C VAL A 17 -11.96 45.94 -7.70
N LEU A 18 -12.07 44.91 -6.87
CA LEU A 18 -12.28 45.07 -5.43
C LEU A 18 -11.09 45.79 -4.77
N SER A 19 -9.86 45.41 -5.11
CA SER A 19 -8.66 46.07 -4.61
C SER A 19 -8.63 47.56 -4.98
N LEU A 20 -8.92 47.89 -6.25
CA LEU A 20 -9.03 49.29 -6.69
C LEU A 20 -10.11 50.07 -5.94
N ALA A 21 -11.28 49.46 -5.70
CA ALA A 21 -12.37 50.08 -4.95
C ALA A 21 -11.97 50.36 -3.48
N LEU A 22 -11.25 49.44 -2.84
CA LEU A 22 -10.74 49.62 -1.49
C LEU A 22 -9.71 50.77 -1.42
N TYR A 23 -8.76 50.81 -2.34
CA TYR A 23 -7.79 51.91 -2.43
C TYR A 23 -8.45 53.26 -2.69
N ALA A 24 -9.45 53.32 -3.58
CA ALA A 24 -10.21 54.55 -3.83
C ALA A 24 -11.00 55.02 -2.60
N THR A 25 -11.62 54.09 -1.88
CA THR A 25 -12.35 54.41 -0.63
C THR A 25 -11.40 54.93 0.45
N HIS A 26 -10.23 54.30 0.61
CA HIS A 26 -9.20 54.78 1.54
C HIS A 26 -8.76 56.21 1.18
N TYR A 27 -8.50 56.48 -0.10
CA TYR A 27 -8.13 57.81 -0.55
C TYR A 27 -9.23 58.86 -0.29
N LEU A 28 -10.50 58.54 -0.58
CA LEU A 28 -11.62 59.47 -0.35
C LEU A 28 -11.87 59.77 1.14
N LEU A 29 -11.52 58.85 2.05
CA LEU A 29 -11.67 59.07 3.49
C LEU A 29 -10.51 59.88 4.08
N PHE A 30 -9.27 59.55 3.73
CA PHE A 30 -8.07 60.09 4.38
C PHE A 30 -7.35 61.17 3.57
N HIS A 31 -7.60 61.27 2.26
CA HIS A 31 -6.98 62.21 1.32
C HIS A 31 -5.43 62.21 1.33
N ASP A 32 -4.80 61.14 1.85
CA ASP A 32 -3.34 61.01 1.96
C ASP A 32 -2.81 59.98 0.95
N LEU A 33 -2.33 60.49 -0.19
CA LEU A 33 -1.70 59.68 -1.23
C LEU A 33 -0.32 59.16 -0.81
N HIS A 34 0.41 59.91 0.01
CA HIS A 34 1.76 59.55 0.42
C HIS A 34 1.74 58.30 1.30
N HIS A 35 0.76 58.21 2.21
CA HIS A 35 0.55 57.01 3.02
C HIS A 35 0.33 55.78 2.14
N ILE A 36 -0.57 55.85 1.16
CA ILE A 36 -0.85 54.74 0.24
C ILE A 36 0.43 54.32 -0.51
N MET A 37 1.23 55.28 -0.98
CA MET A 37 2.45 55.00 -1.74
C MET A 37 3.55 54.32 -0.90
N VAL A 38 3.77 54.76 0.34
CA VAL A 38 4.79 54.16 1.22
C VAL A 38 4.42 52.71 1.57
N PHE A 39 3.16 52.46 1.93
CA PHE A 39 2.71 51.10 2.24
C PHE A 39 2.68 50.21 1.00
N GLY A 40 2.27 50.72 -0.17
CA GLY A 40 2.35 49.98 -1.43
C GLY A 40 3.79 49.58 -1.81
N LEU A 41 4.77 50.42 -1.49
CA LEU A 41 6.19 50.11 -1.72
C LEU A 41 6.69 49.02 -0.76
N HIS A 42 6.24 49.03 0.50
CA HIS A 42 6.48 47.93 1.45
C HIS A 42 5.84 46.61 0.98
N GLU A 43 4.59 46.63 0.49
CA GLU A 43 3.94 45.45 -0.09
C GLU A 43 4.76 44.91 -1.27
N LEU A 44 5.16 45.77 -2.21
CA LEU A 44 5.99 45.39 -3.36
C LEU A 44 7.33 44.75 -2.94
N ALA A 45 7.97 45.30 -1.91
CA ALA A 45 9.22 44.77 -1.36
C ALA A 45 9.03 43.40 -0.67
N PHE A 46 7.83 43.10 -0.18
CA PHE A 46 7.51 41.83 0.49
C PHE A 46 7.04 40.73 -0.48
N ILE A 47 6.59 41.07 -1.70
CA ILE A 47 6.16 40.10 -2.73
C ILE A 47 7.15 38.93 -2.92
N PRO A 48 8.49 39.12 -2.97
CA PRO A 48 9.40 37.99 -3.13
C PRO A 48 9.30 36.95 -2.01
N ILE A 49 9.09 37.39 -0.76
CA ILE A 49 8.92 36.52 0.40
C ILE A 49 7.55 35.82 0.32
N GLU A 50 6.50 36.56 -0.02
CA GLU A 50 5.15 35.99 -0.15
C GLU A 50 5.10 34.91 -1.24
N VAL A 51 5.65 35.19 -2.42
CA VAL A 51 5.73 34.23 -3.53
C VAL A 51 6.53 33.01 -3.11
N LEU A 52 7.69 33.17 -2.44
CA LEU A 52 8.48 32.04 -1.95
C LEU A 52 7.66 31.15 -0.99
N VAL A 53 7.01 31.74 0.00
CA VAL A 53 6.22 30.99 1.00
C VAL A 53 5.06 30.27 0.35
N VAL A 54 4.28 30.95 -0.50
CA VAL A 54 3.14 30.37 -1.20
C VAL A 54 3.59 29.26 -2.14
N THR A 55 4.69 29.44 -2.88
CA THR A 55 5.23 28.41 -3.77
C THR A 55 5.67 27.18 -2.99
N LEU A 56 6.40 27.31 -1.88
CA LEU A 56 6.84 26.17 -1.06
C LEU A 56 5.65 25.39 -0.48
N ILE A 57 4.61 26.09 0.00
CA ILE A 57 3.40 25.45 0.53
C ILE A 57 2.66 24.71 -0.59
N ILE A 58 2.50 25.33 -1.76
CA ILE A 58 1.83 24.70 -2.90
C ILE A 58 2.63 23.48 -3.38
N ASP A 59 3.95 23.58 -3.46
CA ASP A 59 4.82 22.48 -3.89
C ASP A 59 4.69 21.27 -2.95
N GLU A 60 4.76 21.48 -1.64
CA GLU A 60 4.58 20.40 -0.65
C GLU A 60 3.18 19.78 -0.70
N LEU A 61 2.13 20.60 -0.88
CA LEU A 61 0.77 20.11 -1.04
C LEU A 61 0.60 19.27 -2.32
N LEU A 62 1.20 19.71 -3.42
CA LEU A 62 1.19 18.97 -4.69
C LEU A 62 1.97 17.66 -4.55
N ALA A 63 3.18 17.69 -3.98
CA ALA A 63 4.00 16.51 -3.74
C ALA A 63 3.29 15.48 -2.85
N THR A 64 2.64 15.93 -1.78
CA THR A 64 1.84 15.07 -0.90
C THR A 64 0.66 14.44 -1.64
N ARG A 65 -0.07 15.22 -2.44
CA ARG A 65 -1.19 14.73 -3.24
C ARG A 65 -0.73 13.69 -4.26
N GLU A 66 0.36 13.95 -4.98
CA GLU A 66 0.94 13.00 -5.93
C GLU A 66 1.36 11.71 -5.25
N LYS A 67 2.04 11.79 -4.10
CA LYS A 67 2.43 10.63 -3.30
C LYS A 67 1.23 9.79 -2.90
N ASN A 68 0.15 10.41 -2.42
CA ASN A 68 -1.07 9.69 -2.04
C ASN A 68 -1.72 8.99 -3.25
N GLN A 69 -1.82 9.66 -4.39
CA GLN A 69 -2.34 9.06 -5.62
C GLN A 69 -1.47 7.90 -6.11
N ARG A 70 -0.15 7.99 -5.94
CA ARG A 70 0.76 6.89 -6.27
C ARG A 70 0.55 5.71 -5.32
N MET A 71 0.46 5.97 -4.01
CA MET A 71 0.20 4.93 -3.01
C MET A 71 -1.13 4.20 -3.24
N GLU A 72 -2.20 4.90 -3.63
CA GLU A 72 -3.47 4.28 -3.99
C GLU A 72 -3.32 3.30 -5.17
N LYS A 73 -2.61 3.72 -6.24
CA LYS A 73 -2.33 2.86 -7.38
C LYS A 73 -1.49 1.66 -7.02
N LEU A 74 -0.47 1.84 -6.18
CA LEU A 74 0.33 0.73 -5.68
C LEU A 74 -0.52 -0.27 -4.87
N ASN A 75 -1.40 0.22 -4.00
CA ASN A 75 -2.29 -0.66 -3.24
C ASN A 75 -3.25 -1.45 -4.14
N MET A 76 -3.66 -0.90 -5.29
CA MET A 76 -4.40 -1.67 -6.31
C MET A 76 -3.54 -2.82 -6.88
N VAL A 77 -2.25 -2.58 -7.17
CA VAL A 77 -1.31 -3.60 -7.65
C VAL A 77 -1.05 -4.68 -6.59
N ILE A 78 -0.88 -4.29 -5.32
CA ILE A 78 -0.77 -5.25 -4.21
C ILE A 78 -2.06 -6.08 -4.11
N GLY A 79 -3.22 -5.47 -4.35
CA GLY A 79 -4.49 -6.17 -4.37
C GLY A 79 -4.60 -7.21 -5.47
N THR A 80 -4.09 -6.94 -6.68
CA THR A 80 -4.05 -7.96 -7.74
C THR A 80 -3.09 -9.09 -7.39
N PHE A 81 -1.95 -8.79 -6.76
CA PHE A 81 -1.03 -9.80 -6.25
C PHE A 81 -1.70 -10.71 -5.21
N PHE A 82 -2.34 -10.16 -4.19
CA PHE A 82 -2.98 -10.97 -3.14
C PHE A 82 -4.18 -11.77 -3.63
N SER A 83 -4.95 -11.24 -4.58
CA SER A 83 -6.08 -11.95 -5.18
C SER A 83 -5.63 -13.18 -5.98
N SER A 84 -4.51 -13.07 -6.71
CA SER A 84 -4.05 -14.11 -7.64
C SER A 84 -3.03 -15.08 -7.03
N THR A 85 -2.05 -14.56 -6.27
CA THR A 85 -0.85 -15.30 -5.86
C THR A 85 -0.63 -15.25 -4.36
N GLY A 86 -0.71 -14.07 -3.75
CA GLY A 86 -0.37 -13.87 -2.34
C GLY A 86 -1.25 -14.65 -1.37
N THR A 87 -2.59 -14.61 -1.53
CA THR A 87 -3.49 -15.36 -0.63
C THR A 87 -3.38 -16.88 -0.82
N PRO A 88 -3.35 -17.43 -2.05
CA PRO A 88 -3.09 -18.87 -2.25
C PRO A 88 -1.74 -19.34 -1.71
N LEU A 89 -0.68 -18.54 -1.90
CA LEU A 89 0.63 -18.82 -1.33
C LEU A 89 0.58 -18.84 0.20
N LEU A 90 -0.09 -17.85 0.80
CA LEU A 90 -0.26 -17.78 2.24
C LEU A 90 -1.01 -19.00 2.76
N ALA A 91 -2.06 -19.44 2.08
CA ALA A 91 -2.79 -20.66 2.43
C ALA A 91 -1.92 -21.93 2.38
N LEU A 92 -0.99 -22.02 1.42
CA LEU A 92 -0.04 -23.12 1.33
C LEU A 92 0.92 -23.12 2.52
N LEU A 93 1.48 -21.96 2.87
CA LEU A 93 2.48 -21.82 3.94
C LEU A 93 1.86 -21.98 5.33
N VAL A 94 0.65 -21.45 5.54
CA VAL A 94 -0.09 -21.59 6.80
C VAL A 94 -0.32 -23.06 7.16
N ARG A 95 -0.62 -23.94 6.19
CA ARG A 95 -0.79 -25.39 6.44
C ARG A 95 0.50 -26.07 6.89
N ALA A 96 1.65 -25.50 6.53
CA ALA A 96 2.97 -26.00 6.89
C ALA A 96 3.52 -25.35 8.17
N ASP A 97 2.82 -24.39 8.78
CA ASP A 97 3.24 -23.77 10.05
C ASP A 97 2.83 -24.67 11.24
N PRO A 98 3.78 -25.30 11.96
CA PRO A 98 3.48 -26.10 13.14
C PRO A 98 3.01 -25.27 14.33
N CYS A 99 3.28 -23.96 14.36
CA CYS A 99 2.93 -23.04 15.43
C CYS A 99 1.59 -22.31 15.18
N LEU A 100 0.91 -22.63 14.07
CA LEU A 100 -0.34 -21.99 13.66
C LEU A 100 -1.41 -21.96 14.76
N ASP A 101 -1.54 -23.00 15.59
CA ASP A 101 -2.61 -23.05 16.60
C ASP A 101 -2.48 -21.94 17.65
N THR A 102 -1.25 -21.52 17.97
CA THR A 102 -1.00 -20.36 18.85
C THR A 102 -1.33 -19.04 18.16
N LEU A 103 -1.15 -18.98 16.84
CA LEU A 103 -1.41 -17.80 16.01
C LEU A 103 -2.89 -17.66 15.68
N ARG A 104 -3.60 -18.77 15.43
CA ARG A 104 -4.99 -18.83 14.95
C ARG A 104 -5.93 -18.08 15.87
N GLN A 105 -5.76 -18.19 17.20
CA GLN A 105 -6.61 -17.47 18.15
C GLN A 105 -6.44 -15.94 18.06
N ARG A 106 -5.29 -15.45 17.61
CA ARG A 106 -4.99 -14.02 17.50
C ARG A 106 -5.22 -13.50 16.07
N LEU A 107 -4.98 -14.33 15.05
CA LEU A 107 -4.91 -13.93 13.64
C LEU A 107 -6.18 -14.22 12.82
N VAL A 108 -7.24 -14.73 13.46
CA VAL A 108 -8.58 -14.64 12.88
C VAL A 108 -8.98 -13.17 12.88
N VAL A 109 -8.61 -12.47 11.79
CA VAL A 109 -9.11 -11.14 11.49
C VAL A 109 -10.63 -11.22 11.59
N GLN A 110 -11.24 -10.35 12.38
CA GLN A 110 -12.70 -10.29 12.46
C GLN A 110 -13.18 -9.10 11.65
N THR A 111 -14.40 -9.18 11.12
CA THR A 111 -15.03 -8.05 10.42
C THR A 111 -15.15 -6.79 11.29
N SER A 112 -15.03 -6.94 12.61
CA SER A 112 -15.08 -5.88 13.63
C SER A 112 -13.74 -5.17 13.89
N TRP A 113 -12.63 -5.62 13.29
CA TRP A 113 -11.31 -5.03 13.54
C TRP A 113 -11.29 -3.54 13.22
N LYS A 114 -10.61 -2.76 14.06
CA LYS A 114 -10.29 -1.35 13.85
C LYS A 114 -8.82 -1.20 13.53
N LYS A 115 -8.41 0.01 13.14
CA LYS A 115 -7.01 0.34 12.87
C LYS A 115 -6.06 -0.07 14.02
N ASP A 116 -6.51 0.11 15.25
CA ASP A 116 -5.71 -0.25 16.44
C ASP A 116 -5.47 -1.76 16.55
N ASP A 117 -6.46 -2.59 16.19
CA ASP A 117 -6.33 -4.06 16.17
C ASP A 117 -5.33 -4.52 15.11
N PHE A 118 -5.35 -3.89 13.92
CA PHE A 118 -4.33 -4.14 12.88
C PHE A 118 -2.93 -3.75 13.35
N LEU A 119 -2.80 -2.63 14.08
CA LEU A 119 -1.51 -2.18 14.60
C LEU A 119 -0.97 -3.13 15.67
N GLU A 120 -1.82 -3.59 16.59
CA GLU A 120 -1.45 -4.60 17.59
C GLU A 120 -1.01 -5.89 16.91
N MET A 121 -1.78 -6.38 15.92
CA MET A 121 -1.44 -7.60 15.20
C MET A 121 -0.10 -7.49 14.47
N LYS A 122 0.18 -6.36 13.82
CA LYS A 122 1.47 -6.12 13.16
C LYS A 122 2.63 -6.24 14.16
N LYS A 123 2.48 -5.75 15.39
CA LYS A 123 3.51 -5.90 16.45
C LYS A 123 3.68 -7.36 16.86
N VAL A 124 2.58 -8.07 17.10
CA VAL A 124 2.63 -9.51 17.43
C VAL A 124 3.33 -10.30 16.31
N MET A 125 3.12 -9.92 15.05
CA MET A 125 3.78 -10.58 13.91
C MET A 125 5.25 -10.25 13.75
N GLN A 126 5.72 -9.11 14.24
CA GLN A 126 7.15 -8.80 14.28
C GLN A 126 7.90 -9.67 15.31
N GLU A 127 7.24 -10.03 16.42
CA GLU A 127 7.80 -10.88 17.47
C GLU A 127 7.62 -12.38 17.18
N TYR A 128 6.69 -12.74 16.30
CA TYR A 128 6.41 -14.13 15.95
C TYR A 128 7.46 -14.69 15.01
N SER A 129 8.25 -15.65 15.51
CA SER A 129 9.16 -16.44 14.69
C SER A 129 8.38 -17.42 13.83
N CYS A 130 8.02 -17.00 12.62
CA CYS A 130 7.39 -17.85 11.62
C CYS A 130 8.21 -19.15 11.46
N SER A 131 7.61 -20.30 11.72
CA SER A 131 8.23 -21.59 11.44
C SER A 131 7.53 -22.22 10.25
N VAL A 132 8.29 -22.81 9.35
CA VAL A 132 7.76 -23.57 8.22
C VAL A 132 8.37 -24.96 8.30
N ASP A 133 7.49 -25.96 8.44
CA ASP A 133 7.88 -27.36 8.38
C ASP A 133 7.87 -27.81 6.92
N ILE A 134 9.07 -27.93 6.34
CA ILE A 134 9.23 -28.31 4.93
C ILE A 134 8.71 -29.72 4.65
N ASP A 135 8.66 -30.59 5.66
CA ASP A 135 8.15 -31.96 5.48
C ASP A 135 6.64 -31.99 5.27
N LYS A 136 5.94 -30.91 5.64
CA LYS A 136 4.50 -30.71 5.37
C LYS A 136 4.23 -30.03 4.03
N ILE A 137 5.26 -29.55 3.33
CA ILE A 137 5.12 -28.91 2.03
C ILE A 137 5.31 -29.95 0.93
N ASP A 138 4.31 -30.08 0.06
CA ASP A 138 4.50 -30.71 -1.24
C ASP A 138 5.35 -29.80 -2.13
N LEU A 139 6.65 -30.07 -2.18
CA LEU A 139 7.62 -29.28 -2.95
C LEU A 139 7.33 -29.30 -4.46
N VAL A 140 6.73 -30.38 -4.98
CA VAL A 140 6.38 -30.47 -6.40
C VAL A 140 5.22 -29.53 -6.70
N ALA A 141 4.16 -29.58 -5.90
CA ALA A 141 3.04 -28.66 -6.02
C ALA A 141 3.45 -27.20 -5.79
N ALA A 142 4.36 -26.94 -4.84
CA ALA A 142 4.90 -25.60 -4.58
C ALA A 142 5.70 -25.09 -5.79
N ARG A 143 6.54 -25.93 -6.41
CA ARG A 143 7.26 -25.57 -7.65
C ARG A 143 6.30 -25.23 -8.78
N GLU A 144 5.29 -26.07 -9.02
CA GLU A 144 4.29 -25.82 -10.07
C GLU A 144 3.53 -24.52 -9.81
N PHE A 145 3.18 -24.24 -8.55
CA PHE A 145 2.58 -22.97 -8.16
C PHE A 145 3.50 -21.78 -8.44
N CYS A 146 4.77 -21.85 -8.04
CA CYS A 146 5.76 -20.80 -8.28
C CYS A 146 5.96 -20.52 -9.78
N LEU A 147 6.17 -21.57 -10.58
CA LEU A 147 6.35 -21.45 -12.04
C LEU A 147 5.12 -20.89 -12.74
N LYS A 148 3.91 -21.30 -12.34
CA LYS A 148 2.67 -20.76 -12.88
C LYS A 148 2.53 -19.24 -12.67
N ASN A 149 3.12 -18.71 -11.59
CA ASN A 149 3.03 -17.29 -11.24
C ASN A 149 4.28 -16.48 -11.65
N GLU A 150 5.30 -17.10 -12.24
CA GLU A 150 6.57 -16.45 -12.63
C GLU A 150 6.34 -15.27 -13.58
N GLU A 151 5.58 -15.48 -14.67
CA GLU A 151 5.26 -14.42 -15.64
C GLU A 151 4.41 -13.29 -15.04
N PHE A 152 3.52 -13.62 -14.09
CA PHE A 152 2.73 -12.62 -13.39
C PHE A 152 3.62 -11.72 -12.51
N LEU A 153 4.58 -12.30 -11.79
CA LEU A 153 5.51 -11.53 -10.97
C LEU A 153 6.45 -10.67 -11.81
N LEU A 154 6.94 -11.17 -12.95
CA LEU A 154 7.74 -10.35 -13.86
C LEU A 154 6.97 -9.10 -14.32
N ARG A 155 5.70 -9.25 -14.69
CA ARG A 155 4.83 -8.10 -15.04
C ARG A 155 4.56 -7.15 -13.87
N LEU A 156 4.57 -7.64 -12.63
CA LEU A 156 4.48 -6.77 -11.44
C LEU A 156 5.77 -5.96 -11.27
N VAL A 157 6.94 -6.57 -11.46
CA VAL A 157 8.26 -5.91 -11.35
C VAL A 157 8.45 -4.86 -12.45
N GLU A 158 7.86 -5.06 -13.62
CA GLU A 158 7.86 -4.05 -14.70
C GLU A 158 7.14 -2.75 -14.31
N ASN A 159 6.27 -2.77 -13.29
CA ASN A 159 5.61 -1.58 -12.80
C ASN A 159 6.54 -0.77 -11.87
N PRO A 160 6.98 0.44 -12.27
CA PRO A 160 7.95 1.21 -11.50
C PRO A 160 7.47 1.58 -10.10
N MET A 161 6.15 1.57 -9.87
CA MET A 161 5.55 1.90 -8.57
C MET A 161 5.84 0.85 -7.49
N VAL A 162 6.15 -0.39 -7.89
CA VAL A 162 6.47 -1.48 -6.94
C VAL A 162 7.74 -1.15 -6.14
N PHE A 163 8.76 -0.59 -6.80
CA PHE A 163 10.03 -0.23 -6.19
C PHE A 163 9.95 0.95 -5.21
N GLU A 164 8.84 1.70 -5.20
CA GLU A 164 8.60 2.74 -4.18
C GLU A 164 8.27 2.13 -2.80
N HIS A 165 8.01 0.82 -2.72
CA HIS A 165 7.67 0.13 -1.48
C HIS A 165 8.64 -1.03 -1.18
N GLU A 166 9.60 -0.74 -0.31
CA GLU A 166 10.70 -1.63 0.03
C GLU A 166 10.21 -3.03 0.45
N SER A 167 9.29 -3.13 1.41
CA SER A 167 8.84 -4.44 1.90
C SER A 167 8.04 -5.27 0.89
N PHE A 168 7.37 -4.64 -0.08
CA PHE A 168 6.66 -5.36 -1.13
C PHE A 168 7.64 -5.82 -2.22
N THR A 169 8.63 -4.99 -2.53
CA THR A 169 9.76 -5.36 -3.38
C THR A 169 10.53 -6.54 -2.79
N ASP A 170 10.83 -6.52 -1.49
CA ASP A 170 11.51 -7.61 -0.79
C ASP A 170 10.72 -8.92 -0.86
N LEU A 171 9.39 -8.84 -0.70
CA LEU A 171 8.52 -10.01 -0.84
C LEU A 171 8.59 -10.61 -2.25
N ILE A 172 8.51 -9.76 -3.29
CA ILE A 172 8.61 -10.20 -4.67
C ILE A 172 9.97 -10.85 -4.93
N LEU A 173 11.06 -10.21 -4.48
CA LEU A 173 12.42 -10.76 -4.63
C LEU A 173 12.58 -12.09 -3.91
N ALA A 174 12.09 -12.22 -2.67
CA ALA A 174 12.15 -13.47 -1.91
C ALA A 174 11.36 -14.58 -2.61
N PHE A 175 10.18 -14.27 -3.17
CA PHE A 175 9.40 -15.24 -3.92
C PHE A 175 10.08 -15.65 -5.23
N SER A 176 10.63 -14.70 -5.98
CA SER A 176 11.37 -14.98 -7.21
C SER A 176 12.59 -15.85 -6.92
N HIS A 177 13.35 -15.55 -5.87
CA HIS A 177 14.47 -16.39 -5.44
C HIS A 177 14.04 -17.82 -5.09
N LEU A 178 12.97 -17.98 -4.30
CA LEU A 178 12.40 -19.31 -4.02
C LEU A 178 11.98 -20.03 -5.30
N THR A 179 11.42 -19.31 -6.27
CA THR A 179 11.01 -19.86 -7.57
C THR A 179 12.22 -20.35 -8.37
N GLU A 180 13.30 -19.57 -8.43
CA GLU A 180 14.56 -19.95 -9.08
C GLU A 180 15.18 -21.19 -8.44
N GLU A 181 15.25 -21.23 -7.11
CA GLU A 181 15.75 -22.37 -6.35
C GLU A 181 14.93 -23.65 -6.65
N LEU A 182 13.60 -23.57 -6.63
CA LEU A 182 12.73 -24.71 -6.95
C LEU A 182 12.83 -25.14 -8.42
N LYS A 183 13.01 -24.20 -9.35
CA LYS A 183 13.15 -24.43 -10.80
C LYS A 183 14.46 -25.11 -11.16
N ALA A 184 15.57 -24.73 -10.50
CA ALA A 184 16.90 -25.27 -10.77
C ALA A 184 17.03 -26.76 -10.37
N ARG A 185 16.18 -27.24 -9.46
CA ARG A 185 16.24 -28.62 -8.93
C ARG A 185 15.40 -29.57 -9.79
N GLN A 186 16.08 -30.56 -10.40
CA GLN A 186 15.44 -31.58 -11.25
C GLN A 186 14.52 -32.52 -10.44
N ASN A 187 14.99 -33.00 -9.27
CA ASN A 187 14.24 -33.93 -8.42
C ASN A 187 14.06 -33.36 -7.01
N LEU A 188 12.81 -33.03 -6.65
CA LEU A 188 12.44 -32.48 -5.35
C LEU A 188 12.05 -33.57 -4.33
N SER A 189 11.79 -34.80 -4.79
CA SER A 189 11.30 -35.90 -3.96
C SER A 189 12.40 -36.55 -3.12
N ALA A 190 13.67 -36.40 -3.52
CA ALA A 190 14.82 -37.03 -2.87
C ALA A 190 15.96 -36.04 -2.59
N LEU A 191 15.62 -34.88 -2.02
CA LEU A 191 16.61 -33.86 -1.66
C LEU A 191 17.42 -34.25 -0.42
N PRO A 192 18.74 -33.97 -0.39
CA PRO A 192 19.55 -34.06 0.82
C PRO A 192 18.99 -33.22 1.97
N LYS A 193 19.32 -33.58 3.21
CA LYS A 193 18.86 -32.87 4.41
C LYS A 193 19.27 -31.39 4.40
N ASP A 194 20.47 -31.08 3.95
CA ASP A 194 20.99 -29.71 3.91
C ASP A 194 20.20 -28.85 2.91
N ASP A 195 19.87 -29.39 1.74
CA ASP A 195 19.02 -28.74 0.73
C ASP A 195 17.61 -28.49 1.23
N ARG A 196 17.00 -29.47 1.92
CA ARG A 196 15.70 -29.27 2.59
C ARG A 196 15.79 -28.16 3.64
N GLY A 197 16.87 -28.12 4.42
CA GLY A 197 17.12 -27.08 5.41
C GLY A 197 17.28 -25.69 4.77
N HIS A 198 17.89 -25.59 3.60
CA HIS A 198 17.98 -24.35 2.84
C HIS A 198 16.60 -23.87 2.37
N LEU A 199 15.85 -24.73 1.67
CA LEU A 199 14.51 -24.40 1.20
C LEU A 199 13.56 -24.02 2.33
N ALA A 200 13.68 -24.67 3.50
CA ALA A 200 12.88 -24.30 4.68
C ALA A 200 13.13 -22.86 5.12
N LYS A 201 14.37 -22.36 5.00
CA LYS A 201 14.71 -20.96 5.28
C LYS A 201 14.13 -20.03 4.22
N ASP A 202 14.13 -20.41 2.95
CA ASP A 202 13.57 -19.60 1.86
C ASP A 202 12.05 -19.49 1.97
N PHE A 203 11.36 -20.60 2.23
CA PHE A 203 9.92 -20.59 2.52
C PHE A 203 9.60 -19.73 3.76
N ARG A 204 10.40 -19.84 4.82
CA ARG A 204 10.25 -19.01 6.02
C ARG A 204 10.43 -17.52 5.70
N ARG A 205 11.43 -17.17 4.89
CA ARG A 205 11.67 -15.78 4.46
C ARG A 205 10.45 -15.23 3.75
N VAL A 206 9.95 -15.94 2.74
CA VAL A 206 8.73 -15.56 2.02
C VAL A 206 7.55 -15.43 2.97
N TYR A 207 7.34 -16.39 3.86
CA TYR A 207 6.22 -16.37 4.81
C TYR A 207 6.27 -15.15 5.74
N SER A 208 7.45 -14.83 6.28
CA SER A 208 7.66 -13.70 7.19
C SER A 208 7.42 -12.34 6.54
N LEU A 209 7.65 -12.22 5.23
CA LEU A 209 7.37 -11.00 4.47
C LEU A 209 5.90 -10.93 4.01
N LEU A 210 5.29 -12.08 3.74
CA LEU A 210 3.94 -12.17 3.20
C LEU A 210 2.86 -11.79 4.22
N ILE A 211 3.04 -12.15 5.50
CA ILE A 211 2.05 -11.88 6.55
C ILE A 211 1.85 -10.37 6.80
N PRO A 212 2.91 -9.56 7.06
CA PRO A 212 2.74 -8.12 7.27
C PRO A 212 2.12 -7.42 6.07
N GLU A 213 2.50 -7.82 4.86
CA GLU A 213 1.93 -7.31 3.62
C GLU A 213 0.45 -7.67 3.46
N TRP A 214 0.07 -8.89 3.83
CA TRP A 214 -1.32 -9.31 3.83
C TRP A 214 -2.15 -8.50 4.85
N LEU A 215 -1.63 -8.27 6.06
CA LEU A 215 -2.31 -7.43 7.06
C LEU A 215 -2.50 -5.99 6.57
N ARG A 216 -1.48 -5.40 5.94
CA ARG A 216 -1.56 -4.07 5.33
C ARG A 216 -2.59 -4.03 4.20
N TYR A 217 -2.63 -5.06 3.37
CA TYR A 217 -3.64 -5.21 2.33
C TYR A 217 -5.06 -5.32 2.90
N MET A 218 -5.25 -6.12 3.96
CA MET A 218 -6.56 -6.26 4.62
C MET A 218 -7.04 -4.95 5.25
N GLU A 219 -6.15 -4.21 5.91
CA GLU A 219 -6.44 -2.87 6.44
C GLU A 219 -6.84 -1.89 5.31
N TYR A 220 -6.09 -1.90 4.20
CA TYR A 220 -6.40 -1.06 3.04
C TYR A 220 -7.78 -1.39 2.45
N LEU A 221 -8.08 -2.67 2.26
CA LEU A 221 -9.38 -3.12 1.77
C LEU A 221 -10.51 -2.69 2.70
N GLN A 222 -10.33 -2.82 4.02
CA GLN A 222 -11.36 -2.43 4.97
C GLN A 222 -11.72 -0.94 4.85
N ALA A 223 -10.70 -0.09 4.69
CA ALA A 223 -10.89 1.36 4.60
C ALA A 223 -11.45 1.82 3.24
N HIS A 224 -11.04 1.22 2.13
CA HIS A 224 -11.31 1.75 0.78
C HIS A 224 -12.26 0.88 -0.05
N TYR A 225 -12.30 -0.43 0.21
CA TYR A 225 -13.11 -1.40 -0.55
C TYR A 225 -13.78 -2.43 0.37
N PRO A 226 -14.74 -2.03 1.23
CA PRO A 226 -15.34 -2.94 2.22
C PRO A 226 -15.92 -4.23 1.61
N PHE A 227 -16.46 -4.16 0.39
CA PHE A 227 -16.97 -5.34 -0.32
C PHE A 227 -15.89 -6.38 -0.64
N LEU A 228 -14.68 -5.94 -1.03
CA LEU A 228 -13.52 -6.82 -1.24
C LEU A 228 -13.01 -7.36 0.09
N PHE A 229 -12.99 -6.54 1.14
CA PHE A 229 -12.61 -6.97 2.48
C PHE A 229 -13.48 -8.15 2.97
N HIS A 230 -14.80 -8.06 2.83
CA HIS A 230 -15.70 -9.16 3.21
C HIS A 230 -15.47 -10.45 2.40
N LEU A 231 -15.06 -10.35 1.14
CA LEU A 231 -14.70 -11.51 0.33
C LEU A 231 -13.35 -12.09 0.76
N ALA A 232 -12.35 -11.25 0.99
CA ALA A 232 -11.04 -11.65 1.46
C ALA A 232 -11.12 -12.33 2.83
N MET A 233 -11.98 -11.84 3.71
CA MET A 233 -12.28 -12.46 4.99
C MET A 233 -12.85 -13.88 4.86
N ARG A 234 -13.72 -14.11 3.89
CA ARG A 234 -14.25 -15.45 3.58
C ARG A 234 -13.23 -16.39 2.91
N LYS A 235 -12.09 -15.86 2.49
CA LYS A 235 -10.93 -16.59 1.97
C LYS A 235 -9.74 -16.54 2.94
N ASN A 236 -9.96 -16.14 4.19
CA ASN A 236 -8.88 -15.93 5.15
C ASN A 236 -8.12 -17.25 5.37
N PRO A 237 -6.83 -17.34 5.01
CA PRO A 237 -6.07 -18.58 5.12
C PRO A 237 -5.84 -19.02 6.57
N PHE A 238 -6.00 -18.12 7.54
CA PHE A 238 -5.84 -18.41 8.97
C PHE A 238 -7.11 -18.96 9.62
N ASP A 239 -8.27 -18.78 8.99
CA ASP A 239 -9.56 -19.28 9.46
C ASP A 239 -9.88 -20.62 8.78
N ALA A 240 -9.82 -21.72 9.56
CA ALA A 240 -10.14 -23.06 9.08
C ALA A 240 -11.61 -23.26 8.72
N SER A 241 -12.50 -22.39 9.20
CA SER A 241 -13.94 -22.39 8.92
C SER A 241 -14.33 -21.46 7.77
N ALA A 242 -13.36 -20.75 7.17
CA ALA A 242 -13.62 -19.81 6.10
C ALA A 242 -14.28 -20.49 4.90
N SER A 243 -15.45 -19.99 4.51
CA SER A 243 -16.18 -20.44 3.33
C SER A 243 -16.59 -19.26 2.47
N VAL A 244 -16.36 -19.40 1.16
CA VAL A 244 -16.74 -18.40 0.15
C VAL A 244 -18.26 -18.41 -0.09
N VAL A 245 -18.91 -19.56 0.12
CA VAL A 245 -20.34 -19.76 -0.13
C VAL A 245 -21.15 -19.11 1.00
N ILE A 246 -22.09 -18.23 0.63
CA ILE A 246 -23.04 -17.64 1.58
C ILE A 246 -24.27 -18.57 1.64
N GLY A 247 -24.43 -19.31 2.74
CA GLY A 247 -25.59 -20.16 3.00
C GLY A 247 -25.26 -21.30 3.96
N LYS A 248 -26.20 -21.67 4.85
CA LYS A 248 -26.07 -22.87 5.68
C LYS A 248 -25.92 -24.08 4.74
N THR A 249 -24.83 -24.82 4.87
CA THR A 249 -24.86 -26.24 4.55
C THR A 249 -25.81 -26.88 5.56
N GLU A 250 -27.03 -27.18 5.11
CA GLU A 250 -27.94 -28.09 5.81
C GLU A 250 -27.37 -29.52 5.84
#